data_AF-A0A1A8AYC9-F1
#
_entry.id   AF-A0A1A8AYC9-F1
#
_cell.length_a   1.000
_cell.length_b   1.000
_cell.length_c   1.000
_cell.angle_alpha   90.00
_cell.angle_beta   90.00
_cell.angle_gamma   90.00
#
_symmetry.space_group_name_H-M   'P 1'
#
loop_
_entity.id
_entity.type
_entity.pdbx_description
1 polymer ?
#
loop_
_entity_poly.entity_id
_entity_poly.type
_entity_poly.pdbx_seq_one_letter_code
_entity_poly.pdbx_strand_id
1 'polypeptide(L)'
;MFQCSFVEYQDFKLVYRQYAALYVVVGVSHTENELSIFELIQNFVEVLDRYFSRVSELDIMFHLDSVHIILDEMIQNGHIVETNKNRILAPLTAINKMADG
;
A
#
# COMPACT_ATOMS: atom_id res chain seq x y z
N MET A 1 4.94 14.77 20.43
CA MET A 1 3.98 13.79 20.98
C MET A 1 4.32 12.46 20.30
N PHE A 2 4.80 11.46 21.03
CA PHE A 2 5.11 10.16 20.45
C PHE A 2 3.77 9.46 20.20
N GLN A 3 3.22 9.62 18.99
CA GLN A 3 1.99 8.94 18.64
C GLN A 3 2.37 7.52 18.20
N CYS A 4 1.87 6.54 18.95
CA CYS A 4 2.08 5.14 18.63
C CYS A 4 1.40 4.83 17.29
N SER A 5 2.11 4.19 16.37
CA SER A 5 1.57 3.76 15.06
C SER A 5 0.51 2.65 15.16
N PHE A 6 0.19 2.22 16.37
CA PHE A 6 -0.72 1.12 16.68
C PHE A 6 -1.81 1.61 17.63
N VAL A 7 -3.07 1.48 17.23
CA VAL A 7 -4.23 1.90 18.01
C VAL A 7 -5.25 0.78 18.05
N GLU A 8 -5.75 0.44 19.24
CA GLU A 8 -6.88 -0.47 19.38
C GLU A 8 -8.19 0.26 19.08
N TYR A 9 -9.00 -0.31 18.19
CA TYR A 9 -10.30 0.23 17.80
C TYR A 9 -11.31 -0.89 17.62
N GLN A 10 -12.25 -1.00 18.57
CA GLN A 10 -13.24 -2.07 18.60
C GLN A 10 -12.56 -3.46 18.56
N ASP A 11 -12.99 -4.33 17.65
CA ASP A 11 -12.47 -5.69 17.47
C ASP A 11 -11.24 -5.75 16.53
N PHE A 12 -10.66 -4.58 16.21
CA PHE A 12 -9.50 -4.45 15.33
C PHE A 12 -8.35 -3.71 16.00
N LYS A 13 -7.15 -4.02 15.51
CA LYS A 13 -5.95 -3.21 15.74
C LYS A 13 -5.66 -2.42 14.47
N LEU A 14 -5.57 -1.10 14.60
CA LEU A 14 -5.23 -0.20 13.51
C LEU A 14 -3.72 0.02 13.50
N VAL A 15 -3.08 -0.30 12.38
CA VAL A 15 -1.70 0.05 12.09
C VAL A 15 -1.71 1.19 11.09
N TYR A 16 -1.09 2.32 11.40
CA TYR A 16 -1.09 3.45 10.49
C TYR A 16 0.27 4.13 10.39
N ARG A 17 0.50 4.79 9.25
CA ARG A 17 1.70 5.59 9.01
C ARG A 17 1.36 6.84 8.21
N GLN A 18 2.02 7.93 8.56
CA GLN A 18 1.88 9.22 7.89
C GLN A 18 3.03 9.45 6.90
N TYR A 19 2.69 9.85 5.68
CA TYR A 19 3.61 10.28 4.63
C TYR A 19 3.17 11.66 4.13
N ALA A 20 3.90 12.71 4.50
CA ALA A 20 3.49 14.11 4.27
C ALA A 20 2.05 14.38 4.75
N ALA A 21 1.11 14.69 3.85
CA ALA A 21 -0.29 14.91 4.18
C ALA A 21 -1.17 13.64 4.12
N LEU A 22 -0.61 12.51 3.65
CA LEU A 22 -1.32 11.24 3.50
C LEU A 22 -1.18 10.36 4.74
N TYR A 23 -2.30 9.81 5.21
CA TYR A 23 -2.33 8.73 6.20
C TYR A 23 -2.72 7.42 5.52
N VAL A 24 -1.89 6.40 5.68
CA VAL A 24 -2.21 5.02 5.29
C VAL A 24 -2.56 4.26 6.56
N VAL A 25 -3.75 3.65 6.60
CA VAL A 25 -4.29 2.95 7.77
C VAL A 25 -4.71 1.55 7.34
N VAL A 26 -4.31 0.55 8.11
CA VAL A 26 -4.67 -0.86 7.91
C VAL A 26 -5.28 -1.39 9.20
N GLY A 27 -6.50 -1.92 9.11
CA GLY A 27 -7.14 -2.63 10.21
C GLY A 27 -6.82 -4.12 10.15
N VAL A 28 -6.31 -4.68 11.24
CA VAL A 28 -5.96 -6.09 11.35
C VAL A 28 -6.57 -6.73 12.58
N SER A 29 -6.67 -8.07 12.55
CA SER A 29 -7.09 -8.82 13.72
C SER A 29 -6.03 -8.74 14.83
N HIS A 30 -6.43 -9.01 16.07
CA HIS A 30 -5.52 -8.95 17.22
C HIS A 30 -4.39 -10.00 17.18
N THR A 31 -4.46 -11.00 16.29
CA THR A 31 -3.45 -12.05 16.13
C THR A 31 -2.36 -11.71 15.12
N GLU A 32 -2.56 -10.67 14.30
CA GLU A 32 -1.57 -10.26 13.31
C GLU A 32 -0.38 -9.53 13.93
N ASN A 33 0.79 -9.67 13.30
CA ASN A 33 2.01 -8.98 13.71
C ASN A 33 1.99 -7.53 13.20
N GLU A 34 1.92 -6.57 14.11
CA GLU A 34 1.80 -5.16 13.77
C GLU A 34 3.00 -4.61 13.02
N LEU A 35 4.21 -5.12 13.32
CA LEU A 35 5.43 -4.70 12.63
C LEU A 35 5.43 -5.20 11.18
N SER A 36 4.93 -6.41 10.92
CA SER A 36 4.78 -6.92 9.56
C SER A 36 3.81 -6.08 8.74
N ILE A 37 2.72 -5.62 9.34
CA ILE A 37 1.75 -4.72 8.69
C ILE A 37 2.33 -3.31 8.51
N PHE A 38 3.12 -2.84 9.48
CA PHE A 38 3.80 -1.56 9.38
C PHE A 38 4.82 -1.53 8.22
N GLU A 39 5.56 -2.63 8.04
CA GLU A 39 6.46 -2.81 6.89
C GLU A 39 5.71 -3.02 5.57
N LEU A 40 4.51 -3.64 5.59
CA LEU A 40 3.64 -3.72 4.42
C LEU A 40 3.23 -2.33 3.93
N ILE A 41 2.84 -1.43 4.85
CA ILE A 41 2.52 -0.03 4.52
C ILE A 41 3.72 0.66 3.87
N GLN A 42 4.94 0.44 4.41
CA GLN A 42 6.16 0.98 3.81
C GLN A 42 6.39 0.43 2.40
N ASN A 43 6.28 -0.88 2.21
CA ASN A 43 6.48 -1.49 0.91
C ASN A 43 5.46 -0.97 -0.11
N PHE A 44 4.20 -0.77 0.29
CA PHE A 44 3.16 -0.21 -0.57
C PHE A 44 3.53 1.20 -1.06
N VAL A 45 3.94 2.09 -0.16
CA VAL A 45 4.34 3.45 -0.54
C VAL A 45 5.60 3.46 -1.41
N GLU A 46 6.56 2.56 -1.16
CA GLU A 46 7.75 2.44 -2.01
C GLU A 46 7.44 1.90 -3.41
N VAL A 47 6.43 1.02 -3.55
CA VAL A 47 5.95 0.58 -4.86
C VAL A 47 5.28 1.73 -5.61
N LEU A 48 4.44 2.51 -4.92
CA LEU A 48 3.82 3.72 -5.51
C LEU A 48 4.89 4.73 -5.94
N ASP A 49 5.87 5.03 -5.09
CA ASP A 49 6.95 5.96 -5.40
C ASP A 49 7.76 5.53 -6.64
N ARG A 50 8.00 4.22 -6.77
CA ARG A 50 8.66 3.64 -7.94
C ARG A 50 7.81 3.71 -9.20
N TYR A 51 6.49 3.50 -9.09
CA TYR A 51 5.58 3.56 -10.23
C TYR A 51 5.45 4.99 -10.76
N PHE A 52 5.24 5.96 -9.87
CA PHE A 52 5.03 7.37 -10.24
C PHE A 52 6.33 8.17 -10.41
N SER A 53 7.50 7.59 -10.11
CA SER A 53 8.80 8.27 -10.16
C SER A 53 8.83 9.56 -9.31
N ARG A 54 8.50 9.41 -8.02
CA ARG A 54 8.15 10.43 -7.00
C ARG A 54 6.65 10.63 -6.87
N VAL A 55 6.04 9.85 -5.98
CA VAL A 55 4.60 9.90 -5.76
C VAL A 55 4.18 11.17 -4.99
N SER A 56 3.08 11.79 -5.42
CA SER A 56 2.35 12.83 -4.69
C SER A 56 0.92 12.37 -4.34
N GLU A 57 0.27 13.07 -3.42
CA GLU A 57 -1.14 12.79 -3.08
C GLU A 57 -2.06 12.95 -4.29
N LEU A 58 -1.75 13.88 -5.20
CA LEU A 58 -2.51 14.08 -6.43
C LEU A 58 -2.38 12.89 -7.39
N ASP A 59 -1.19 12.30 -7.53
CA ASP A 59 -0.99 11.12 -8.39
C ASP A 59 -1.87 9.96 -7.93
N ILE A 60 -1.96 9.73 -6.62
CA ILE A 60 -2.84 8.71 -6.04
C ILE A 60 -4.31 9.02 -6.36
N MET A 61 -4.74 10.27 -6.19
CA MET A 61 -6.12 10.69 -6.45
C MET A 61 -6.52 10.56 -7.93
N PHE A 62 -5.61 10.86 -8.87
CA PHE A 62 -5.89 10.82 -10.29
C PHE A 62 -5.72 9.42 -10.92
N HIS A 63 -4.94 8.53 -10.29
CA HIS A 63 -4.63 7.21 -10.83
C HIS A 63 -5.07 6.06 -9.91
N LEU A 64 -6.25 6.19 -9.29
CA LEU A 64 -6.80 5.19 -8.36
C LEU A 64 -6.86 3.78 -8.95
N ASP A 65 -7.16 3.62 -10.24
CA ASP A 65 -7.19 2.31 -10.89
C ASP A 65 -5.81 1.62 -10.83
N SER A 66 -4.73 2.37 -11.04
CA SER A 66 -3.36 1.83 -10.93
C SER A 66 -3.02 1.47 -9.49
N VAL A 67 -3.46 2.30 -8.54
CA VAL A 67 -3.26 2.08 -7.10
C VAL A 67 -3.99 0.82 -6.63
N HIS A 68 -5.23 0.60 -7.10
CA HIS A 68 -5.99 -0.60 -6.80
C HIS A 68 -5.33 -1.86 -7.38
N ILE A 69 -4.83 -1.81 -8.62
CA ILE A 69 -4.08 -2.93 -9.20
C ILE A 69 -2.85 -3.25 -8.36
N ILE A 70 -2.08 -2.25 -7.91
CA ILE A 70 -0.93 -2.45 -7.02
C ILE A 70 -1.36 -3.13 -5.72
N LEU A 71 -2.46 -2.66 -5.12
CA LEU A 71 -2.97 -3.21 -3.87
C LEU A 71 -3.44 -4.67 -4.04
N ASP A 72 -4.13 -4.99 -5.13
CA ASP A 72 -4.63 -6.34 -5.45
C ASP A 72 -3.50 -7.34 -5.72
N GLU A 73 -2.38 -6.87 -6.26
CA GLU A 73 -1.16 -7.69 -6.38
C GLU A 73 -0.51 -7.95 -5.02
N MET A 74 -0.59 -7.00 -4.08
CA MET A 74 0.03 -7.12 -2.75
C MET A 74 -0.82 -7.92 -1.76
N ILE A 75 -2.14 -7.73 -1.78
CA ILE A 75 -3.08 -8.23 -0.79
C ILE A 75 -4.27 -8.89 -1.49
N GLN A 76 -4.57 -10.14 -1.13
CA GLN A 76 -5.74 -10.86 -1.62
C GLN A 76 -6.44 -11.58 -0.48
N ASN A 77 -7.77 -11.46 -0.42
CA ASN A 77 -8.59 -12.05 0.64
C ASN A 77 -8.09 -11.76 2.06
N GLY A 78 -7.52 -10.57 2.28
CA GLY A 78 -6.96 -10.16 3.58
C GLY A 78 -5.58 -10.71 3.90
N HIS A 79 -4.94 -11.42 2.97
CA HIS A 79 -3.59 -11.96 3.13
C HIS A 79 -2.58 -11.25 2.24
N ILE A 80 -1.36 -11.07 2.75
CA ILE A 80 -0.22 -10.59 1.97
C ILE A 80 0.24 -11.71 1.03
N VAL A 81 0.17 -11.47 -0.28
CA VAL A 81 0.50 -12.50 -1.29
C VAL A 81 1.76 -12.18 -2.09
N GLU A 82 2.14 -10.90 -2.20
CA GLU A 82 3.35 -10.48 -2.89
C GLU A 82 4.00 -9.29 -2.19
N THR A 83 5.32 -9.33 -2.10
CA THR A 83 6.13 -8.24 -1.52
C THR A 83 7.23 -7.77 -2.45
N ASN A 84 7.52 -8.52 -3.53
CA ASN A 84 8.51 -8.13 -4.51
C ASN A 84 7.98 -7.04 -5.45
N LYS A 85 8.52 -5.84 -5.31
CA LYS A 85 8.15 -4.64 -6.09
C LYS A 85 8.17 -4.85 -7.61
N ASN A 86 9.08 -5.68 -8.14
CA ASN A 86 9.13 -5.95 -9.59
C ASN A 86 7.94 -6.80 -10.04
N ARG A 87 7.51 -7.75 -9.22
CA ARG A 87 6.38 -8.63 -9.52
C ARG A 87 5.07 -7.86 -9.41
N ILE A 88 4.92 -7.05 -8.36
CA ILE A 88 3.75 -6.17 -8.14
C ILE A 88 3.53 -5.22 -9.33
N LEU A 89 4.60 -4.67 -9.91
CA LEU A 89 4.49 -3.71 -11.02
C LEU A 89 4.42 -4.37 -12.41
N ALA A 90 4.57 -5.69 -12.51
CA ALA A 90 4.59 -6.38 -13.80
C ALA A 90 3.27 -6.25 -14.58
N PRO A 91 2.08 -6.39 -13.96
CA PRO A 91 0.80 -6.22 -14.67
C PRO A 91 0.63 -4.80 -15.22
N LEU A 92 0.94 -3.78 -14.42
CA LEU A 92 0.86 -2.37 -14.84
C LEU A 92 1.81 -2.07 -16.00
N THR A 93 3.02 -2.64 -15.97
CA THR A 93 3.98 -2.49 -17.07
C THR A 93 3.44 -3.10 -18.37
N ALA A 94 2.70 -4.21 -18.30
CA ALA A 94 2.07 -4.83 -19.45
C ALA A 94 0.90 -3.99 -19.99
N ILE A 95 0.05 -3.45 -19.11
CA ILE A 95 -1.09 -2.59 -19.47
C ILE A 95 -0.61 -1.31 -20.16
N ASN A 96 0.38 -0.62 -19.58
CA ASN A 96 0.90 0.64 -20.13
C ASN A 96 1.49 0.44 -21.54
N LYS A 97 2.21 -0.67 -21.76
CA LYS A 97 2.72 -1.02 -23.10
C LYS A 97 1.64 -1.26 -24.15
N MET A 98 0.47 -1.76 -23.74
CA MET A 98 -0.67 -1.97 -24.64
C MET A 98 -1.41 -0.67 -24.97
N ALA A 99 -1.35 0.33 -24.08
CA ALA A 99 -1.95 1.63 -24.32
C ALA A 99 -1.12 2.51 -25.27
N ASP A 100 0.20 2.31 -25.30
CA ASP A 100 1.14 3.04 -26.15
C ASP A 100 1.33 2.47 -27.57
N GLY A 101 0.62 1.39 -27.92
CA GLY A 101 0.68 0.71 -29.22
C GLY A 101 -0.61 0.78 -30.01
#